data_AF-W1XCD5-F1
#
_entry.id   AF-W1XCD5-F1
#
_cell.length_a   1.000
_cell.length_b   1.000
_cell.length_c   1.000
_cell.angle_alpha   90.00
_cell.angle_beta   90.00
_cell.angle_gamma   90.00
#
_symmetry.space_group_name_H-M   'P 1'
#
loop_
_entity.id
_entity.type
_entity.pdbx_description
1 polymer ?
#
loop_
_entity_poly.entity_id
_entity_poly.type
_entity_poly.pdbx_seq_one_letter_code
_entity_poly.pdbx_strand_id
1 'polypeptide(L)'
;GKGRCNITNSADMTEFIKNTPGNGKFLYGAYERFSNEDLLDLLHSWGLKTKVERGGRVFPESDSALEVRNIFMKILKKYNVQVHLNEP
;
A
#
# COMPACT_ATOMS: atom_id res chain seq x y z
N GLY A 1 9.80 -3.11 6.18
CA GLY A 1 9.37 -3.75 7.44
C GLY A 1 9.80 -5.21 7.52
N LYS A 2 11.11 -5.49 7.60
CA LYS A 2 11.70 -6.82 7.90
C LYS A 2 11.01 -8.03 7.24
N GLY A 3 10.74 -7.96 5.94
CA GLY A 3 10.07 -9.05 5.20
C GLY A 3 8.54 -9.11 5.36
N ARG A 4 7.93 -8.28 6.22
CA ARG A 4 6.49 -8.27 6.50
C ARG A 4 5.67 -7.30 5.67
N CYS A 5 6.32 -6.34 5.01
CA CYS A 5 5.69 -5.22 4.30
C CYS A 5 4.86 -4.30 5.22
N ASN A 6 5.41 -3.12 5.54
CA ASN A 6 4.63 -2.05 6.15
C ASN A 6 3.89 -1.34 5.01
N ILE A 7 2.65 -1.76 4.73
CA ILE A 7 1.88 -1.42 3.52
C ILE A 7 1.55 0.06 3.50
N THR A 8 1.01 0.59 4.60
CA THR A 8 0.58 1.98 4.75
C THR A 8 0.51 2.35 6.24
N ASN A 9 -0.10 3.49 6.56
CA ASN A 9 -0.43 3.91 7.92
C ASN A 9 -1.97 4.11 8.07
N SER A 10 -2.47 4.00 9.29
CA SER A 10 -3.88 4.25 9.64
C SER A 10 -4.15 5.68 10.11
N ALA A 11 -3.15 6.57 10.03
CA ALA A 11 -3.33 7.99 10.29
C ALA A 11 -4.32 8.61 9.29
N ASP A 12 -5.03 9.65 9.72
CA ASP A 12 -5.81 10.46 8.79
C ASP A 12 -4.90 11.21 7.80
N MET A 13 -5.49 11.72 6.73
CA MET A 13 -4.75 12.36 5.66
C MET A 13 -3.93 13.58 6.10
N THR A 14 -4.47 14.36 7.05
CA THR A 14 -3.81 15.57 7.57
C THR A 14 -2.52 15.18 8.29
N GLU A 15 -2.59 14.15 9.14
CA GLU A 15 -1.45 13.65 9.89
C GLU A 15 -0.45 12.91 8.96
N PHE A 16 -0.93 12.24 7.91
CA PHE A 16 -0.09 11.66 6.85
C PHE A 16 0.77 12.70 6.15
N ILE A 17 0.15 13.79 5.70
CA ILE A 17 0.82 14.88 4.99
C ILE A 17 1.82 15.58 5.91
N LYS A 18 1.41 15.83 7.16
CA LYS A 18 2.27 16.44 8.17
C LYS A 18 3.50 15.59 8.50
N ASN A 19 3.36 14.26 8.53
CA ASN A 19 4.45 13.33 8.80
C ASN A 19 5.26 12.93 7.56
N THR A 20 4.88 13.39 6.37
CA THR A 20 5.66 13.17 5.15
C THR A 20 6.86 14.11 5.11
N PRO A 21 8.12 13.60 5.13
CA PRO A 21 9.31 14.45 5.08
C PRO A 21 9.35 15.31 3.82
N GLY A 22 9.83 16.55 3.95
CA GLY A 22 9.93 17.48 2.82
C GLY A 22 8.59 18.18 2.52
N ASN A 23 8.23 18.32 1.25
CA ASN A 23 7.06 19.08 0.83
C ASN A 23 5.78 18.22 0.84
N GLY A 24 5.32 17.80 2.03
CA GLY A 24 4.09 16.99 2.17
C GLY A 24 2.86 17.62 1.51
N LYS A 25 2.77 18.96 1.45
CA LYS A 25 1.66 19.68 0.81
C LYS A 25 1.53 19.36 -0.69
N PHE A 26 2.61 18.95 -1.35
CA PHE A 26 2.55 18.50 -2.75
C PHE A 26 1.61 17.30 -2.93
N LEU A 27 1.44 16.47 -1.90
CA LEU A 27 0.68 15.23 -1.99
C LEU A 27 -0.84 15.38 -1.83
N TYR A 28 -1.36 16.57 -1.46
CA TYR A 28 -2.81 16.78 -1.30
C TYR A 28 -3.59 16.28 -2.52
N GLY A 29 -3.21 16.70 -3.73
CA GLY A 29 -3.92 16.28 -4.94
C GLY A 29 -3.73 14.81 -5.32
N ALA A 30 -2.64 14.15 -4.89
CA ALA A 30 -2.49 12.71 -5.09
C ALA A 30 -3.42 11.95 -4.14
N TYR A 31 -3.44 12.35 -2.88
CA TYR A 31 -4.20 11.69 -1.83
C TYR A 31 -5.70 11.92 -1.86
N GLU A 32 -6.18 13.05 -2.39
CA GLU A 32 -7.60 13.26 -2.69
C GLU A 32 -8.13 12.28 -3.75
N ARG A 33 -7.26 11.79 -4.63
CA ARG A 33 -7.63 10.83 -5.68
C ARG A 33 -7.39 9.37 -5.29
N PHE A 34 -6.44 9.14 -4.39
CA PHE A 34 -6.08 7.80 -3.92
C PHE A 34 -5.38 7.89 -2.57
N SER A 35 -6.12 7.59 -1.52
CA SER A 35 -5.70 7.64 -0.12
C SER A 35 -5.12 6.31 0.38
N ASN A 36 -4.70 6.29 1.65
CA ASN A 36 -4.36 5.06 2.35
C ASN A 36 -5.56 4.12 2.53
N GLU A 37 -6.77 4.65 2.66
CA GLU A 37 -8.01 3.86 2.76
C GLU A 37 -8.33 3.20 1.41
N ASP A 38 -8.23 3.95 0.30
CA ASP A 38 -8.42 3.40 -1.05
C ASP A 38 -7.44 2.26 -1.36
N LEU A 39 -6.18 2.37 -0.90
CA LEU A 39 -5.20 1.30 -1.00
C LEU A 39 -5.63 0.05 -0.22
N LEU A 40 -6.13 0.23 1.00
CA LEU A 40 -6.58 -0.89 1.83
C LEU A 40 -7.81 -1.56 1.23
N ASP A 41 -8.79 -0.78 0.78
CA ASP A 41 -9.99 -1.28 0.11
C ASP A 41 -9.66 -2.09 -1.14
N LEU A 42 -8.73 -1.58 -1.97
CA LEU A 42 -8.22 -2.33 -3.12
C LEU A 42 -7.63 -3.66 -2.66
N LEU A 43 -6.70 -3.67 -1.70
CA LEU A 43 -6.04 -4.90 -1.27
C LEU A 43 -7.02 -5.89 -0.63
N HIS A 44 -7.98 -5.41 0.17
CA HIS A 44 -9.03 -6.20 0.80
C HIS A 44 -9.98 -6.80 -0.24
N SER A 45 -10.32 -6.05 -1.30
CA SER A 45 -11.14 -6.57 -2.42
C SER A 45 -10.46 -7.73 -3.16
N TRP A 46 -9.13 -7.83 -3.06
CA TRP A 46 -8.32 -8.94 -3.58
C TRP A 46 -8.00 -10.02 -2.55
N GLY A 47 -8.61 -9.95 -1.38
CA GLY A 47 -8.51 -10.94 -0.31
C GLY A 47 -7.31 -10.77 0.61
N LEU A 48 -6.55 -9.66 0.54
CA LEU A 48 -5.51 -9.38 1.52
C LEU A 48 -6.15 -8.94 2.83
N LYS A 49 -5.97 -9.71 3.91
CA LYS A 49 -6.29 -9.23 5.25
C LYS A 49 -5.11 -8.44 5.80
N THR A 50 -5.41 -7.38 6.56
CA THR A 50 -4.40 -6.53 7.18
C THR A 50 -4.63 -6.34 8.66
N LYS A 51 -3.57 -6.04 9.40
CA LYS A 51 -3.60 -5.69 10.82
C LYS A 51 -2.88 -4.37 11.06
N VAL A 52 -3.37 -3.60 12.03
CA VAL A 52 -2.74 -2.36 12.49
C VAL A 52 -1.88 -2.66 13.71
N GLU A 53 -0.62 -2.26 13.67
CA GLU A 53 0.34 -2.35 14.77
C GLU A 53 0.64 -0.95 15.35
N ARG A 54 1.49 -0.91 16.40
CA ARG A 54 1.92 0.32 17.07
C ARG A 54 2.33 1.42 16.08
N GLY A 55 1.84 2.63 16.34
CA GLY A 55 2.12 3.81 15.51
C GLY A 55 1.33 3.85 14.21
N GLY A 56 0.18 3.17 14.16
CA GLY A 56 -0.71 3.13 12.99
C GLY A 56 -0.17 2.31 11.83
N ARG A 57 0.88 1.51 12.04
CA ARG A 57 1.56 0.79 10.94
C ARG A 57 0.71 -0.36 10.46
N VAL A 58 0.45 -0.44 9.16
CA VAL A 58 -0.42 -1.48 8.60
C VAL A 58 0.41 -2.57 7.94
N PHE A 59 0.16 -3.81 8.33
CA PHE A 59 0.84 -5.01 7.82
C PHE A 59 -0.18 -5.99 7.23
N PRO A 60 0.21 -6.88 6.31
CA PRO A 60 -0.60 -8.05 5.99
C PRO A 60 -0.75 -8.92 7.24
N GLU A 61 -1.91 -9.54 7.42
CA GLU A 61 -2.19 -10.40 8.58
C GLU A 61 -1.17 -11.55 8.69
N SER A 62 -0.74 -12.07 7.54
CA SER A 62 0.27 -13.13 7.38
C SER A 62 1.71 -12.75 7.74
N ASP A 63 1.99 -11.46 7.99
CA ASP A 63 3.36 -10.94 8.13
C ASP A 63 4.28 -11.23 6.92
N SER A 64 3.71 -11.40 5.72
CA SER A 64 4.46 -11.76 4.51
C SER A 64 4.39 -10.70 3.41
N ALA A 65 5.53 -10.06 3.12
CA ALA A 65 5.66 -9.17 1.96
C ALA A 65 5.46 -9.90 0.62
N LEU A 66 5.72 -11.21 0.60
CA LEU A 66 5.52 -12.05 -0.58
C LEU A 66 4.03 -12.14 -0.94
N GLU A 67 3.13 -12.19 0.04
CA GLU A 67 1.69 -12.19 -0.18
C GLU A 67 1.24 -10.90 -0.87
N VAL A 68 1.69 -9.74 -0.35
CA VAL A 68 1.41 -8.42 -0.93
C VAL A 68 1.88 -8.35 -2.38
N ARG A 69 3.12 -8.78 -2.66
CA ARG A 69 3.66 -8.85 -4.02
C ARG A 69 2.80 -9.71 -4.94
N ASN A 70 2.43 -10.90 -4.49
CA ASN A 70 1.65 -11.84 -5.30
C ASN A 70 0.26 -11.30 -5.63
N ILE A 71 -0.35 -10.49 -4.76
CA ILE A 71 -1.61 -9.80 -5.05
C ILE A 71 -1.45 -8.79 -6.18
N PHE A 72 -0.42 -7.94 -6.15
CA PHE A 72 -0.16 -7.02 -7.27
C PHE A 72 0.11 -7.77 -8.57
N MET A 73 0.85 -8.88 -8.54
CA MET A 73 1.04 -9.72 -9.74
C MET A 73 -0.28 -10.29 -10.27
N LYS A 74 -1.23 -10.69 -9.39
CA LYS A 74 -2.57 -11.12 -9.78
C LYS A 74 -3.38 -9.99 -10.40
N ILE A 75 -3.32 -8.78 -9.84
CA ILE A 75 -3.98 -7.58 -10.37
C ILE A 75 -3.47 -7.29 -11.78
N LEU A 76 -2.16 -7.17 -11.95
CA LEU A 76 -1.53 -6.92 -13.26
C LEU A 76 -1.91 -7.98 -14.29
N LYS A 77 -1.88 -9.25 -13.90
CA LYS A 77 -2.32 -10.36 -14.77
C LYS A 77 -3.79 -10.24 -15.17
N LYS A 78 -4.69 -9.89 -14.24
CA LYS A 78 -6.13 -9.73 -14.54
C LYS A 78 -6.39 -8.63 -15.56
N TYR A 79 -5.60 -7.57 -15.53
CA TYR A 79 -5.69 -6.47 -16.49
C TYR A 79 -4.81 -6.64 -17.72
N ASN A 80 -4.26 -7.85 -17.96
CA ASN A 80 -3.43 -8.18 -19.11
C ASN A 80 -2.21 -7.24 -19.28
N VAL A 81 -1.65 -6.75 -18.17
CA VAL A 81 -0.44 -5.91 -18.19
C VAL A 81 0.76 -6.80 -18.50
N GLN A 82 1.55 -6.41 -19.50
CA GLN A 82 2.82 -7.07 -19.79
C GLN A 82 3.89 -6.57 -18.82
N VAL A 83 4.49 -7.48 -18.06
CA VAL A 83 5.53 -7.18 -17.07
C VAL A 83 6.87 -7.68 -17.59
N HIS A 84 7.78 -6.75 -17.87
CA HIS A 84 9.13 -7.04 -18.32
C HIS A 84 10.08 -7.04 -17.11
N LEU A 85 10.63 -8.21 -16.76
CA LEU A 85 11.42 -8.39 -15.53
C LEU A 85 12.93 -8.47 -15.77
N ASN A 86 13.35 -8.67 -17.01
CA ASN A 86 14.74 -8.89 -17.41
C ASN A 86 15.10 -8.01 -18.62
N GLU A 87 14.67 -6.73 -18.61
CA GLU A 87 15.17 -5.77 -19.59
C GLU A 87 16.66 -5.50 -19.32
N PRO A 88 17.50 -5.41 -20.36
CA PRO A 88 18.94 -5.17 -20.24
C PRO A 88 19.29 -3.83 -19.57
#